data_AF-A0A075GQ27-F1
#
_entry.id   AF-A0A075GQ27-F1
#
_cell.length_a   1.000
_cell.length_b   1.000
_cell.length_c   1.000
_cell.angle_alpha   90.00
_cell.angle_beta   90.00
_cell.angle_gamma   90.00
#
_symmetry.space_group_name_H-M   'P 1'
#
loop_
_entity.id
_entity.type
_entity.pdbx_description
1 polymer ?
#
loop_
_entity_poly.entity_id
_entity_poly.type
_entity_poly.pdbx_seq_one_letter_code
_entity_poly.pdbx_strand_id
1 'polypeptide(L)'
;MDSLRKFCFSLGSNVIEDVRMHRVVFCKSFAFRWFVDVEPQNDSVLLKIQKNRKETQTVQLGLDQDLDKTQALIREAYSSIH
;
A
#
# COMPACT_ATOMS: atom_id res chain seq x y z
N MET A 1 -3.39 -8.15 7.90
CA MET A 1 -2.32 -7.14 7.91
C MET A 1 -0.96 -7.73 7.55
N ASP A 2 -0.50 -8.79 8.21
CA ASP A 2 0.82 -9.39 7.93
C ASP A 2 1.02 -9.87 6.48
N SER A 3 -0.03 -10.38 5.84
CA SER A 3 0.00 -10.79 4.42
C SER A 3 0.26 -9.60 3.48
N LEU A 4 -0.43 -8.48 3.69
CA LEU A 4 -0.26 -7.25 2.91
C LEU A 4 1.15 -6.67 3.11
N ARG A 5 1.62 -6.61 4.36
CA ARG A 5 2.97 -6.11 4.69
C ARG A 5 4.05 -6.95 4.03
N LYS A 6 3.97 -8.28 4.12
CA LYS A 6 4.88 -9.22 3.43
C LYS A 6 4.84 -9.03 1.92
N PHE A 7 3.65 -8.86 1.34
CA PHE A 7 3.50 -8.58 -0.09
C PHE A 7 4.19 -7.27 -0.47
N CYS A 8 3.96 -6.16 0.24
CA CYS A 8 4.62 -4.89 -0.05
C CYS A 8 6.14 -5.01 -0.04
N PHE A 9 6.73 -5.66 0.97
CA PHE A 9 8.18 -5.88 1.01
C PHE A 9 8.70 -6.80 -0.11
N SER A 10 7.86 -7.69 -0.65
CA SER A 10 8.25 -8.56 -1.77
C SER A 10 8.38 -7.81 -3.11
N LEU A 11 7.86 -6.58 -3.22
CA LEU A 11 7.91 -5.79 -4.46
C LEU A 11 9.33 -5.29 -4.81
N GLY A 12 10.20 -5.15 -3.81
CA GLY A 12 11.59 -4.77 -4.03
C GLY A 12 12.36 -4.47 -2.74
N SER A 13 13.69 -4.56 -2.83
CA SER A 13 14.61 -4.28 -1.72
C SER A 13 14.66 -2.81 -1.30
N ASN A 14 14.09 -1.91 -2.10
CA ASN A 14 14.02 -0.48 -1.84
C ASN A 14 12.65 -0.04 -1.25
N VAL A 15 11.80 -1.00 -0.86
CA VAL A 15 10.54 -0.69 -0.17
C VAL A 15 10.85 -0.29 1.27
N ILE A 16 10.32 0.87 1.67
CA ILE A 16 10.43 1.42 3.02
C ILE A 16 9.05 1.43 3.64
N GLU A 17 8.97 0.99 4.87
CA GLU A 17 7.77 1.10 5.69
C GLU A 17 7.89 2.31 6.63
N ASP A 18 7.04 3.30 6.43
CA ASP A 18 6.90 4.50 7.26
C ASP A 18 5.73 4.29 8.23
N VAL A 19 6.05 3.88 9.46
CA VAL A 19 5.08 3.64 10.53
C VAL A 19 4.68 4.96 11.18
N ARG A 20 3.38 5.27 11.17
CA ARG A 20 2.79 6.46 11.78
C ARG A 20 1.83 6.05 12.89
N MET A 21 1.44 7.01 13.74
CA MET A 21 0.68 6.74 14.97
C MET A 21 -0.65 5.98 14.79
N HIS A 22 -1.22 5.95 13.58
CA HIS A 22 -2.50 5.30 13.27
C HIS A 22 -2.53 4.60 11.91
N ARG A 23 -1.40 4.51 11.19
CA ARG A 23 -1.34 3.96 9.83
C ARG A 23 0.07 3.61 9.43
N VAL A 24 0.19 2.84 8.36
CA VAL A 24 1.48 2.46 7.78
C VAL A 24 1.51 2.91 6.33
N VAL A 25 2.56 3.62 5.94
CA VAL A 25 2.76 4.06 4.56
C VAL A 25 3.93 3.30 3.95
N PHE A 26 3.70 2.63 2.82
CA PHE A 26 4.77 2.00 2.06
C PHE A 26 5.28 2.95 0.98
N CYS A 27 6.60 3.14 0.99
CA CYS A 27 7.32 4.02 0.10
C CYS A 27 8.35 3.27 -0.74
N LYS A 28 8.66 3.83 -1.91
CA LYS A 28 9.76 3.37 -2.77
C LYS A 28 10.95 4.31 -2.62
N SER A 29 12.09 3.73 -2.29
CA SER A 29 13.40 4.39 -2.12
C SER A 29 13.45 5.46 -1.03
N PHE A 30 14.64 6.01 -0.79
CA PHE A 30 14.89 7.08 0.18
C PHE A 30 14.23 8.43 -0.17
N ALA A 31 13.66 8.57 -1.36
CA ALA A 31 12.84 9.74 -1.70
C ALA A 31 11.43 9.69 -1.09
N PHE A 32 11.09 8.63 -0.33
CA PHE A 32 9.81 8.42 0.35
C PHE A 32 8.61 8.61 -0.59
N ARG A 33 8.74 8.12 -1.84
CA ARG A 33 7.65 8.10 -2.80
C ARG A 33 6.65 7.04 -2.40
N TRP A 34 5.59 7.44 -1.71
CA TRP A 34 4.57 6.50 -1.24
C TRP A 34 3.80 5.89 -2.42
N PHE A 35 3.44 4.62 -2.28
CA PHE A 35 2.59 3.92 -3.25
C PHE A 35 1.36 3.30 -2.59
N VAL A 36 1.40 3.05 -1.26
CA VAL A 36 0.25 2.62 -0.47
C VAL A 36 0.27 3.29 0.91
N ASP A 37 -0.86 3.85 1.33
CA ASP A 37 -1.15 4.25 2.71
C ASP A 37 -2.21 3.29 3.27
N VAL A 38 -1.91 2.65 4.41
CA VAL A 38 -2.68 1.57 5.04
C VAL A 38 -3.22 2.05 6.38
N GLU A 39 -4.51 2.33 6.43
CA GLU A 39 -5.20 2.85 7.61
C GLU A 39 -6.16 1.78 8.17
N PRO A 40 -5.87 1.19 9.34
CA PRO A 40 -6.78 0.26 9.99
C PRO A 40 -8.10 0.96 10.33
N GLN A 41 -9.20 0.24 10.15
CA GLN A 41 -10.54 0.60 10.58
C GLN A 41 -11.04 -0.48 11.56
N ASN A 42 -12.25 -0.34 12.10
CA ASN A 42 -12.80 -1.32 13.07
C ASN A 42 -12.79 -2.76 12.53
N ASP A 43 -13.43 -3.00 11.38
CA ASP A 43 -13.57 -4.35 10.78
C ASP A 43 -13.01 -4.42 9.35
N SER A 44 -12.13 -3.48 9.00
CA SER A 44 -11.58 -3.36 7.66
C SER A 44 -10.26 -2.61 7.64
N VAL A 45 -9.64 -2.55 6.47
CA VAL A 45 -8.46 -1.73 6.21
C VAL A 45 -8.76 -0.81 5.04
N LEU A 46 -8.53 0.49 5.22
CA LEU A 46 -8.62 1.47 4.17
C LEU A 46 -7.24 1.62 3.52
N LEU A 47 -7.16 1.32 2.23
CA LEU A 47 -5.97 1.47 1.42
C LEU A 47 -6.13 2.68 0.51
N LYS A 48 -5.18 3.60 0.56
CA LYS A 48 -5.02 4.64 -0.47
C LYS A 48 -3.82 4.25 -1.31
N ILE A 49 -4.03 4.03 -2.61
CA ILE A 49 -3.02 3.55 -3.55
C ILE A 49 -2.67 4.69 -4.50
N GLN A 50 -1.42 5.14 -4.49
CA GLN A 50 -0.94 6.21 -5.36
C GLN A 50 -0.42 5.63 -6.67
N LYS A 51 -1.24 5.64 -7.72
CA LYS A 51 -0.81 5.18 -9.06
C LYS A 51 0.20 6.13 -9.71
N ASN A 52 0.10 7.42 -9.41
CA ASN A 52 1.05 8.45 -9.84
C ASN A 52 0.87 9.73 -8.99
N ARG A 53 1.63 10.79 -9.27
CA ARG A 53 1.56 12.05 -8.49
C ARG A 53 0.19 12.74 -8.48
N LYS A 54 -0.71 12.41 -9.41
CA LYS A 54 -2.01 13.07 -9.60
C LYS A 54 -3.20 12.14 -9.32
N GLU A 55 -2.99 10.83 -9.34
CA GLU A 55 -4.05 9.85 -9.21
C GLU A 55 -3.85 8.98 -7.97
N THR A 56 -4.87 8.96 -7.13
CA THR A 56 -4.96 8.09 -5.96
C THR A 56 -6.29 7.36 -6.00
N GLN A 57 -6.25 6.05 -5.76
CA GLN A 57 -7.42 5.20 -5.67
C GLN A 57 -7.58 4.71 -4.23
N THR A 58 -8.80 4.80 -3.70
CA THR A 58 -9.12 4.28 -2.37
C THR A 58 -9.83 2.94 -2.49
N VAL A 59 -9.38 1.95 -1.73
CA VAL A 59 -9.96 0.61 -1.64
C VAL A 59 -10.18 0.28 -0.16
N GLN A 60 -11.37 -0.16 0.20
CA GLN A 60 -11.66 -0.65 1.55
C GLN A 60 -11.76 -2.17 1.52
N LEU A 61 -10.89 -2.83 2.28
CA LEU A 61 -10.84 -4.29 2.38
C LEU A 61 -11.46 -4.76 3.69
N GLY A 62 -12.55 -5.52 3.59
CA GLY A 62 -13.07 -6.29 4.72
C GLY A 62 -12.19 -7.51 5.02
N LEU A 63 -12.47 -8.18 6.15
CA LEU A 63 -11.71 -9.34 6.62
C LEU A 63 -11.68 -10.52 5.62
N ASP A 64 -12.74 -10.68 4.83
CA ASP A 64 -12.94 -11.83 3.92
C ASP A 64 -12.78 -11.49 2.44
N GLN A 65 -12.27 -10.29 2.11
CA GLN A 65 -12.10 -9.90 0.70
C GLN A 65 -10.85 -10.53 0.08
N ASP A 66 -11.02 -11.00 -1.16
CA ASP A 66 -9.95 -11.43 -2.04
C ASP A 66 -8.96 -10.27 -2.30
N LEU A 67 -7.69 -10.53 -2.02
CA LEU A 67 -6.60 -9.56 -2.10
C LEU A 67 -5.98 -9.47 -3.50
N ASP A 68 -6.27 -10.39 -4.42
CA ASP A 68 -5.54 -10.52 -5.70
C ASP A 68 -5.64 -9.25 -6.55
N LYS A 69 -6.86 -8.70 -6.70
CA LYS A 69 -7.09 -7.45 -7.45
C LYS A 69 -6.36 -6.27 -6.81
N THR A 70 -6.38 -6.22 -5.48
CA THR A 70 -5.73 -5.13 -4.73
C THR A 70 -4.21 -5.24 -4.82
N GLN A 71 -3.66 -6.45 -4.73
CA GLN A 71 -2.23 -6.68 -4.91
C GLN A 71 -1.76 -6.28 -6.31
N ALA A 72 -2.57 -6.54 -7.35
CA ALA A 72 -2.28 -6.07 -8.70
C ALA A 72 -2.21 -4.53 -8.78
N LEU A 73 -3.18 -3.82 -8.19
CA LEU A 73 -3.18 -2.35 -8.13
C LEU A 73 -1.96 -1.80 -7.37
N ILE A 74 -1.59 -2.43 -6.25
CA ILE A 74 -0.42 -2.02 -5.47
C ILE A 74 0.87 -2.24 -6.26
N ARG A 75 0.99 -3.36 -6.97
CA ARG A 75 2.16 -3.67 -7.81
C ARG A 75 2.31 -2.66 -8.94
N GLU A 76 1.20 -2.27 -9.57
CA GLU A 76 1.17 -1.22 -10.59
C GLU A 76 1.68 0.11 -10.01
N ALA A 77 1.11 0.54 -8.88
CA ALA A 77 1.50 1.78 -8.19
C ALA A 77 2.98 1.81 -7.79
N TYR A 78 3.51 0.71 -7.25
CA TYR A 78 4.94 0.59 -6.95
C TYR A 78 5.80 0.71 -8.21
N SER A 79 5.35 0.15 -9.33
CA SER A 79 6.10 0.15 -10.59
C SER A 79 6.14 1.54 -11.23
N SER A 80 5.04 2.30 -11.13
CA SER A 80 4.88 3.62 -11.75
C SER A 80 5.40 4.79 -10.93
N ILE A 81 5.55 4.65 -9.61
CA ILE A 81 6.04 5.74 -8.76
C ILE A 81 7.57 5.91 -8.88
N HIS A 82 8.02 7.17 -9.06
CA HIS A 82 9.42 7.58 -9.23
C HIS A 82 9.72 8.93 -8.52
#